data_AF-A0A7Y8FU95-F1
#
_entry.id   AF-A0A7Y8FU95-F1
#
_cell.length_a   1.000
_cell.length_b   1.000
_cell.length_c   1.000
_cell.angle_alpha   90.00
_cell.angle_beta   90.00
_cell.angle_gamma   90.00
#
_symmetry.space_group_name_H-M   'P 1'
#
loop_
_entity.id
_entity.type
_entity.pdbx_description
1 polymer ?
#
loop_
_entity_poly.entity_id
_entity_poly.type
_entity_poly.pdbx_seq_one_letter_code
_entity_poly.pdbx_strand_id
1 'polypeptide(L)' 'MPARLLYVMDPMCSWCWGFAPVAQALVEQAQVAGVDVHLVVGGLRTGSGAALEPTTRRYILEHWQAVTD' A
#
# COMPACT_ATOMS: atom_id res chain seq x y z
N MET A 1 -13.08 -1.32 23.85
CA MET A 1 -11.96 -0.90 22.98
C MET A 1 -12.54 -0.02 21.89
N PRO A 2 -12.04 1.19 21.65
CA PRO A 2 -12.51 2.01 20.54
C PRO A 2 -12.18 1.32 19.20
N ALA A 3 -13.03 1.53 18.19
CA ALA A 3 -12.73 1.10 16.83
C ALA A 3 -11.57 1.92 16.26
N ARG A 4 -10.77 1.32 15.38
CA ARG A 4 -9.63 1.97 14.70
C ARG A 4 -9.53 1.52 13.25
N LEU A 5 -9.01 2.39 12.39
CA LEU A 5 -8.68 2.09 11.00
C LEU A 5 -7.24 1.57 10.93
N LEU A 6 -7.07 0.32 10.48
CA LEU A 6 -5.76 -0.24 10.18
C LEU A 6 -5.49 -0.09 8.68
N TYR A 7 -4.49 0.70 8.31
CA TYR A 7 -4.03 0.76 6.93
C TYR A 7 -2.76 -0.09 6.77
N VAL A 8 -2.96 -1.34 6.33
CA VAL A 8 -1.87 -2.27 6.04
C VAL A 8 -1.40 -2.04 4.61
N MET A 9 -0.15 -1.63 4.43
CA MET A 9 0.39 -1.24 3.14
C MET A 9 1.89 -1.50 3.05
N ASP A 10 2.46 -1.39 1.85
CA ASP A 10 3.91 -1.38 1.68
C ASP A 10 4.32 -0.28 0.69
N PRO A 11 5.37 0.53 0.97
CA PRO A 11 5.83 1.56 0.04
C PRO A 11 6.27 1.04 -1.34
N MET A 12 6.62 -0.24 -1.46
CA MET A 12 7.01 -0.88 -2.72
C MET A 12 5.81 -1.46 -3.49
N CYS A 13 4.61 -1.43 -2.94
CA CYS A 13 3.41 -1.99 -3.57
C CYS A 13 2.77 -0.99 -4.55
N SER A 14 2.70 -1.36 -5.83
CA SER A 14 2.06 -0.53 -6.86
C SER A 14 0.59 -0.27 -6.61
N TRP A 15 -0.15 -1.26 -6.10
CA TRP A 15 -1.55 -1.07 -5.74
C TRP A 15 -1.73 -0.14 -4.54
N CYS A 16 -0.81 -0.16 -3.57
CA CYS A 16 -0.82 0.83 -2.49
C CYS A 16 -0.56 2.24 -3.03
N TRP A 17 0.27 2.39 -4.06
CA TRP A 17 0.48 3.67 -4.75
C TRP A 17 -0.80 4.14 -5.46
N GLY A 18 -1.43 3.28 -6.27
CA GLY A 18 -2.69 3.62 -6.96
C GLY A 18 -3.85 3.91 -5.99
N PHE A 19 -3.86 3.25 -4.84
CA PHE A 19 -4.86 3.47 -3.79
C PHE A 19 -4.55 4.69 -2.90
N ALA A 20 -3.38 5.32 -3.00
CA ALA A 20 -2.95 6.38 -2.09
C ALA A 20 -3.95 7.56 -1.98
N PRO A 21 -4.58 8.05 -3.06
CA PRO A 21 -5.60 9.11 -2.95
C PRO A 21 -6.83 8.67 -2.14
N VAL A 22 -7.26 7.41 -2.31
CA VAL A 22 -8.39 6.86 -1.56
C VAL A 22 -8.01 6.62 -0.10
N ALA A 23 -6.82 6.09 0.16
CA ALA A 23 -6.30 5.93 1.52
C ALA A 23 -6.26 7.27 2.26
N GLN A 24 -5.80 8.33 1.60
CA GLN A 24 -5.80 9.68 2.17
C GLN A 24 -7.22 10.15 2.50
N ALA A 25 -8.17 10.00 1.56
CA ALA A 25 -9.56 10.37 1.81
C ALA A 25 -10.18 9.59 2.99
N LEU A 26 -9.82 8.32 3.16
CA LEU A 26 -10.26 7.49 4.30
C LEU A 26 -9.62 7.94 5.62
N VAL A 27 -8.33 8.32 5.60
CA VAL A 27 -7.61 8.87 6.77
C VAL A 27 -8.29 10.17 7.23
N GLU A 28 -8.59 11.08 6.29
CA GLU A 28 -9.26 12.34 6.58
C GLU A 28 -10.66 12.11 7.17
N GLN A 29 -11.44 11.17 6.60
CA GLN A 29 -12.75 10.79 7.15
C GLN A 29 -12.65 10.19 8.56
N ALA A 30 -11.66 9.34 8.81
CA ALA A 30 -11.43 8.73 10.12
C ALA A 30 -11.09 9.80 11.17
N GLN A 31 -10.26 10.78 10.81
CA GLN A 31 -9.92 11.91 11.68
C GLN A 31 -11.15 12.73 12.06
N VAL A 32 -12.02 13.05 11.09
CA VAL A 32 -13.29 13.77 11.34
C VAL A 32 -14.21 12.97 12.27
N ALA A 33 -14.24 11.64 12.13
CA ALA A 33 -15.04 10.74 12.95
C ALA A 33 -14.41 10.43 14.32
N GLY A 34 -13.22 10.94 14.64
CA GLY A 34 -12.49 10.62 15.87
C GLY A 34 -12.04 9.14 15.95
N VAL A 35 -11.82 8.51 14.80
CA VAL A 35 -11.33 7.13 14.69
C VAL A 35 -9.82 7.14 14.48
N ASP A 36 -9.08 6.49 15.38
CA ASP A 36 -7.63 6.39 15.27
C ASP A 36 -7.21 5.64 14.01
N VAL A 37 -6.19 6.15 13.31
CA VAL A 37 -5.60 5.51 12.14
C VAL A 37 -4.22 4.97 12.48
N HIS A 38 -4.00 3.69 12.21
CA HIS A 38 -2.72 3.03 12.42
C HIS A 38 -2.19 2.50 11.08
N LEU A 39 -1.02 2.99 10.68
CA LEU A 39 -0.30 2.46 9.52
C LEU A 39 0.48 1.22 9.94
N VAL A 40 0.38 0.16 9.15
CA VAL A 40 1.09 -1.11 9.36
C VAL A 40 1.84 -1.45 8.09
N VAL A 41 3.17 -1.53 8.16
CA VAL A 41 3.99 -1.93 7.02
C VAL A 41 3.92 -3.44 6.84
N GLY A 42 3.45 -3.88 5.67
CA GLY A 42 3.20 -5.29 5.36
C GLY A 42 4.48 -6.11 5.09
N GLY A 43 5.57 -5.47 4.65
CA GLY A 43 6.83 -6.15 4.37
C GLY A 43 6.77 -6.95 3.08
N LEU A 44 6.39 -6.30 1.97
CA LEU A 44 6.23 -6.92 0.66
C LEU A 44 7.52 -7.62 0.17
N ARG A 45 8.68 -7.06 0.50
CA ARG A 45 9.98 -7.62 0.14
C ARG A 45 11.00 -7.41 1.25
N THR A 46 11.10 -8.40 2.12
CA THR A 46 11.93 -8.39 3.34
C THR A 46 13.27 -9.14 3.19
N GLY A 47 13.53 -9.75 2.02
CA GLY A 47 14.74 -10.57 1.76
C GLY A 47 16.02 -9.79 1.47
N SER A 48 17.11 -10.50 1.18
CA SER A 48 18.49 -9.99 1.05
C SER A 48 18.79 -9.09 -0.17
N GLY A 49 17.76 -8.53 -0.83
CA GLY A 49 17.94 -7.68 -2.00
C GLY A 49 18.41 -8.40 -3.26
N ALA A 50 18.25 -9.73 -3.34
CA ALA A 50 18.55 -10.50 -4.55
C ALA A 50 17.85 -9.91 -5.78
N ALA A 51 18.52 -9.94 -6.94
CA ALA A 51 17.95 -9.42 -8.18
C ALA A 51 16.61 -10.10 -8.51
N LEU A 52 15.69 -9.34 -9.10
CA LEU A 52 14.44 -9.91 -9.57
C LEU A 52 14.70 -10.72 -10.84
N GLU A 53 14.17 -11.94 -10.90
CA GLU A 53 14.12 -12.70 -12.13
C GLU A 53 13.37 -11.92 -13.22
N PRO A 54 13.75 -12.05 -14.51
CA PRO A 54 13.14 -11.28 -15.59
C PRO A 54 11.61 -11.39 -15.67
N THR A 55 11.06 -12.56 -15.34
CA THR A 55 9.62 -12.83 -15.33
C THR A 55 8.92 -12.06 -14.22
N THR A 56 9.44 -12.11 -12.99
CA THR A 56 8.91 -11.35 -11.84
C THR A 56 8.98 -9.85 -12.08
N ARG A 57 10.09 -9.36 -12.67
CA ARG A 57 10.22 -7.96 -13.05
C ARG A 57 9.12 -7.53 -14.02
N ARG A 58 8.83 -8.34 -15.05
CA ARG A 58 7.77 -8.04 -16.03
C ARG A 58 6.40 -7.99 -15.37
N TYR A 59 6.08 -8.99 -14.54
CA TYR A 59 4.84 -9.04 -13.78
C TYR A 59 4.64 -7.80 -12.88
N ILE A 60 5.68 -7.35 -12.18
CA ILE A 60 5.59 -6.12 -11.37
C ILE A 60 5.33 -4.89 -12.26
N LEU A 61 6.02 -4.77 -13.40
CA LEU A 61 5.82 -3.67 -14.34
C LEU A 61 4.40 -3.63 -14.92
N GLU A 62 3.79 -4.79 -15.19
CA GLU A 62 2.39 -4.88 -15.64
C GLU A 62 1.43 -4.29 -14.59
N HIS A 63 1.64 -4.54 -13.29
CA HIS A 63 0.83 -3.88 -12.26
C HIS A 63 1.08 -2.38 -12.19
N TRP A 64 2.31 -1.93 -12.40
CA TRP A 64 2.62 -0.50 -12.39
C TRP A 64 1.89 0.23 -13.51
N GLN A 65 1.81 -0.39 -14.70
CA GLN A 65 1.02 0.12 -15.82
C GLN A 65 -0.47 0.15 -15.44
N ALA A 66 -1.00 -0.96 -14.93
CA ALA A 66 -2.41 -1.08 -14.58
C ALA A 66 -2.91 -0.09 -13.51
N VAL A 67 -2.04 0.40 -12.62
CA VAL A 67 -2.42 1.37 -11.57
C VAL A 67 -2.20 2.83 -11.99
N THR A 68 -1.53 3.07 -13.12
CA THR A 68 -1.22 4.41 -13.63
C THR A 68 -2.26 4.89 -14.65
N ASP A 69 -2.90 3.95 -15.36
CA ASP A 69 -4.00 4.21 -16.29
C ASP A 69 -5.31 4.55 -15.56
#